data_AF-A0A444XCZ5-F1
#
_entry.id   AF-A0A444XCZ5-F1
#
_cell.length_a   1.000
_cell.length_b   1.000
_cell.length_c   1.000
_cell.angle_alpha   90.00
_cell.angle_beta   90.00
_cell.angle_gamma   90.00
#
_symmetry.space_group_name_H-M   'P 1'
#
loop_
_entity.id
_entity.type
_entity.pdbx_description
1 polymer ?
#
loop_
_entity_poly.entity_id
_entity_poly.type
_entity_poly.pdbx_seq_one_letter_code
_entity_poly.pdbx_strand_id
1 'polypeptide(L)'
;MVKFLKPNKAVIVLQGQYTGQKAVIIRAFDDGTRDRPYGHCLVAGIKKYPSKVVKRDSAKKTAKKSLVKAFVKMVNYQHVIPTRYTLDVDLKDAVTVESL
;
A
#
# COMPACT_ATOMS: atom_id res chain seq x y z
N MET A 1 11.71 -18.72 -13.38
CA MET A 1 10.51 -18.51 -12.53
C MET A 1 10.23 -17.01 -12.48
N VAL A 2 9.01 -16.56 -12.80
CA VAL A 2 8.70 -15.12 -12.88
C VAL A 2 8.40 -14.56 -11.49
N LYS A 3 9.06 -13.47 -11.11
CA LYS A 3 8.82 -12.79 -9.82
C LYS A 3 7.42 -12.18 -9.80
N PHE A 4 6.60 -12.56 -8.81
CA PHE A 4 5.21 -12.10 -8.67
C PHE A 4 5.07 -10.86 -7.77
N LEU A 5 6.02 -10.65 -6.86
CA LEU A 5 6.16 -9.43 -6.05
C LEU A 5 6.88 -8.39 -6.90
N LYS A 6 6.09 -7.66 -7.67
CA LYS A 6 6.57 -6.59 -8.56
C LYS A 6 5.94 -5.25 -8.14
N PRO A 7 6.54 -4.12 -8.55
CA PRO A 7 5.88 -2.82 -8.45
C PRO A 7 4.44 -2.89 -9.00
N ASN A 8 3.56 -2.08 -8.45
CA ASN A 8 2.15 -1.95 -8.83
C ASN A 8 1.29 -3.20 -8.51
N LYS A 9 1.83 -4.14 -7.73
CA LYS A 9 1.07 -5.28 -7.22
C LYS A 9 0.31 -4.92 -5.95
N ALA A 10 -0.98 -5.26 -5.90
CA ALA A 10 -1.79 -5.08 -4.71
C ALA A 10 -1.53 -6.20 -3.70
N VAL A 11 -1.41 -5.82 -2.44
CA VAL A 11 -1.03 -6.70 -1.34
C VAL A 11 -1.80 -6.37 -0.06
N ILE A 12 -1.85 -7.33 0.86
CA ILE A 12 -2.43 -7.15 2.20
C ILE A 12 -1.32 -7.27 3.24
N VAL A 13 -1.27 -6.33 4.17
CA VAL A 13 -0.28 -6.37 5.27
C VAL A 13 -0.76 -7.33 6.37
N LEU A 14 0.11 -8.22 6.82
CA LEU A 14 -0.20 -9.27 7.78
C LEU A 14 0.08 -8.90 9.24
N GLN A 15 1.09 -8.05 9.49
CA GLN A 15 1.59 -7.78 10.84
C GLN A 15 1.89 -6.30 11.07
N GLY A 16 1.80 -5.88 12.33
CA GLY A 16 2.05 -4.51 12.80
C GLY A 16 0.82 -3.60 12.78
N GLN A 17 1.03 -2.28 12.91
CA GLN A 17 -0.05 -1.28 13.04
C GLN A 17 -1.06 -1.30 11.87
N TYR A 18 -0.63 -1.69 10.67
CA TYR A 18 -1.44 -1.67 9.45
C TYR A 18 -1.93 -3.06 9.04
N THR A 19 -2.01 -4.01 9.97
CA THR A 19 -2.53 -5.36 9.71
C THR A 19 -3.93 -5.32 9.10
N GLY A 20 -4.16 -6.15 8.08
CA GLY A 20 -5.42 -6.23 7.33
C GLY A 20 -5.66 -5.08 6.35
N GLN A 21 -4.75 -4.10 6.29
CA GLN A 21 -4.87 -3.00 5.33
C GLN A 21 -4.38 -3.42 3.94
N LYS A 22 -5.11 -2.97 2.92
CA LYS A 22 -4.75 -3.11 1.51
C LYS A 22 -3.71 -2.07 1.15
N ALA A 23 -2.74 -2.49 0.36
CA ALA A 23 -1.65 -1.65 -0.05
C ALA A 23 -1.08 -2.07 -1.41
N VAL A 24 -0.17 -1.26 -1.94
CA VAL A 24 0.48 -1.46 -3.23
C VAL A 24 1.98 -1.40 -3.05
N ILE A 25 2.69 -2.35 -3.67
CA ILE A 25 4.14 -2.33 -3.74
C ILE A 25 4.56 -1.22 -4.70
N ILE A 26 5.27 -0.22 -4.20
CA ILE A 26 5.87 0.84 -5.02
C ILE A 26 7.24 0.39 -5.52
N ARG A 27 8.05 -0.13 -4.60
CA ARG A 27 9.41 -0.59 -4.89
C ARG A 27 9.70 -1.90 -4.16
N ALA A 28 10.32 -2.82 -4.89
CA ALA A 28 10.75 -4.13 -4.43
C ALA A 28 12.26 -4.09 -4.15
N PHE A 29 12.69 -4.63 -3.01
CA PHE A 29 14.09 -4.80 -2.63
C PHE A 29 14.32 -6.28 -2.29
N ASP A 30 14.60 -7.07 -3.33
CA ASP A 30 14.70 -8.52 -3.20
C ASP A 30 15.97 -8.96 -2.46
N ASP A 31 17.09 -8.29 -2.76
CA ASP A 31 18.40 -8.61 -2.19
C ASP A 31 18.71 -7.86 -0.89
N GLY A 32 17.73 -7.11 -0.38
CA GLY A 32 17.89 -6.24 0.79
C GLY A 32 18.69 -4.96 0.50
N THR A 33 18.87 -4.16 1.54
CA THR A 33 19.67 -2.93 1.54
C THR A 33 20.66 -2.98 2.69
N ARG A 34 21.65 -2.08 2.71
CA ARG A 34 22.65 -2.03 3.80
C ARG A 34 22.01 -1.92 5.19
N ASP A 35 20.92 -1.15 5.29
CA ASP A 35 20.21 -0.94 6.56
C ASP A 35 19.28 -2.12 6.91
N ARG A 36 18.83 -2.88 5.91
CA ARG A 36 17.89 -4.00 6.05
C ARG A 36 18.31 -5.16 5.14
N PRO A 37 19.08 -6.13 5.65
CA PRO A 37 19.65 -7.20 4.81
C PRO A 37 18.62 -8.24 4.34
N TYR A 38 17.36 -8.15 4.80
CA TYR A 38 16.28 -9.05 4.41
C TYR A 38 15.48 -8.50 3.23
N GLY A 39 14.83 -9.38 2.46
CA GLY A 39 13.92 -9.01 1.38
C GLY A 39 12.72 -8.19 1.88
N HIS A 40 12.55 -7.00 1.33
CA HIS A 40 11.50 -6.08 1.76
C HIS A 40 10.94 -5.26 0.61
N CYS A 41 9.85 -4.56 0.86
CA CYS A 41 9.21 -3.68 -0.11
C CYS A 41 8.77 -2.37 0.53
N LEU A 42 8.80 -1.32 -0.29
CA LEU A 42 8.16 -0.05 0.01
C LEU A 42 6.70 -0.14 -0.42
N VAL A 43 5.80 0.10 0.52
CA VAL A 43 4.37 -0.11 0.35
C VAL A 43 3.62 1.17 0.68
N ALA A 44 2.69 1.56 -0.21
CA ALA A 44 1.70 2.60 0.06
C ALA A 44 0.33 1.96 0.19
N GLY A 45 -0.36 2.25 1.30
CA GLY A 45 -1.65 1.64 1.60
C GLY A 45 -2.67 2.61 2.17
N ILE A 46 -3.87 2.09 2.37
CA ILE A 46 -4.98 2.85 2.91
C ILE A 46 -5.06 2.59 4.42
N LYS A 47 -4.84 3.64 5.23
CA LYS A 47 -4.99 3.57 6.69
C LYS A 47 -6.45 3.65 7.10
N LYS A 48 -7.20 4.55 6.46
CA LYS A 48 -8.64 4.74 6.67
C LYS A 48 -9.35 4.66 5.34
N TYR A 49 -10.17 3.62 5.17
CA TYR A 49 -10.99 3.45 3.98
C TYR A 49 -12.08 4.51 3.90
N PRO A 50 -12.49 4.88 2.66
CA PRO A 50 -13.67 5.70 2.48
C PRO A 50 -14.91 4.96 2.98
N SER A 51 -15.85 5.70 3.54
CA SER A 51 -17.14 5.15 3.99
C SER A 51 -18.13 5.06 2.83
N LYS A 52 -19.09 4.13 2.92
CA LYS A 52 -20.14 3.98 1.89
C LYS A 52 -20.91 5.29 1.69
N VAL A 53 -20.86 5.80 0.47
CA VAL A 53 -21.64 6.94 -0.02
C VAL A 53 -23.01 6.44 -0.48
N VAL A 54 -24.07 7.15 -0.13
CA VAL A 54 -25.44 6.83 -0.54
C VAL A 54 -26.02 8.03 -1.30
N LYS A 55 -26.84 7.80 -2.33
CA LYS A 55 -27.41 8.85 -3.18
C LYS A 55 -28.14 9.98 -2.41
N ARG A 56 -28.67 9.68 -1.22
CA ARG A 56 -29.36 10.64 -0.35
C ARG A 56 -28.44 11.58 0.45
N ASP A 57 -27.14 11.32 0.48
CA ASP A 57 -26.20 12.15 1.24
C ASP A 57 -25.99 13.51 0.55
N SER A 58 -25.93 14.58 1.33
CA SER A 58 -25.59 15.91 0.82
C SER A 58 -24.13 15.95 0.34
N ALA A 59 -23.81 16.87 -0.58
CA ALA A 59 -22.46 17.02 -1.12
C ALA A 59 -21.37 17.13 -0.03
N LYS A 60 -21.65 17.89 1.04
CA LYS A 60 -20.73 18.05 2.18
C LYS A 60 -20.49 16.73 2.94
N LYS A 61 -21.52 15.90 3.09
CA LYS A 61 -21.41 14.61 3.77
C LYS A 61 -20.70 13.58 2.87
N THR A 62 -20.99 13.60 1.58
CA THR A 62 -20.30 12.79 0.58
C THR A 62 -18.81 13.11 0.56
N ALA A 63 -18.41 14.38 0.49
CA ALA A 63 -17.01 14.78 0.54
C ALA A 63 -16.29 14.25 1.79
N LYS A 64 -16.91 14.36 2.97
CA LYS A 64 -16.35 13.83 4.22
C LYS A 64 -16.20 12.31 4.24
N LYS A 65 -17.14 11.57 3.63
CA LYS A 65 -17.11 10.10 3.55
C LYS A 65 -16.08 9.58 2.55
N SER A 66 -15.82 10.33 1.49
CA SER A 66 -14.85 9.97 0.44
C SER A 66 -13.39 10.24 0.84
N LEU A 67 -13.13 10.91 1.98
CA LEU A 67 -11.78 11.15 2.47
C LEU A 67 -11.07 9.84 2.80
N VAL A 68 -9.87 9.69 2.24
CA VAL A 68 -8.98 8.54 2.47
C VAL A 68 -7.75 9.03 3.22
N LYS A 69 -7.34 8.28 4.25
CA LYS A 69 -6.04 8.49 4.89
C LYS A 69 -5.09 7.42 4.39
N ALA A 70 -3.99 7.80 3.75
CA ALA A 70 -2.96 6.88 3.30
C ALA A 70 -1.88 6.65 4.37
N PHE A 71 -1.08 5.61 4.18
CA PHE A 71 0.19 5.41 4.88
C PHE A 71 1.26 4.93 3.92
N VAL A 72 2.51 5.22 4.23
CA VAL A 72 3.69 4.68 3.56
C VAL A 72 4.49 3.91 4.60
N LYS A 73 4.96 2.71 4.25
CA LYS A 73 5.77 1.89 5.16
C LYS A 73 6.68 0.94 4.41
N MET A 74 7.88 0.72 4.95
CA MET A 74 8.75 -0.39 4.58
C MET A 74 8.31 -1.67 5.29
N VAL A 75 8.03 -2.72 4.52
CA VAL A 75 7.49 -4.00 5.03
C VAL A 75 8.32 -5.16 4.51
N ASN A 76 8.69 -6.09 5.40
CA ASN A 76 9.32 -7.37 5.03
C ASN A 76 8.32 -8.20 4.20
N TYR A 77 8.79 -8.88 3.16
CA TYR A 77 7.94 -9.75 2.33
C TYR A 77 7.19 -10.83 3.10
N GLN A 78 7.75 -11.33 4.20
CA GLN A 78 7.08 -12.31 5.05
C GLN A 78 5.78 -11.78 5.68
N HIS A 79 5.64 -10.45 5.80
CA HIS A 79 4.49 -9.81 6.42
C HIS A 79 3.47 -9.29 5.40
N VAL A 80 3.49 -9.86 4.19
CA VAL A 80 2.66 -9.41 3.09
C VAL A 80 2.03 -10.61 2.39
N ILE A 81 0.70 -10.58 2.18
CA ILE A 81 0.02 -11.52 1.29
C ILE A 81 -0.09 -10.89 -0.10
N PRO A 82 0.49 -11.50 -1.14
CA PRO A 82 0.27 -11.08 -2.51
C PRO A 82 -1.16 -11.39 -2.95
N THR A 83 -1.81 -10.45 -3.64
CA THR A 83 -3.13 -10.70 -4.23
C THR A 83 -3.02 -10.91 -5.73
N ARG A 84 -4.10 -11.35 -6.39
CA ARG A 84 -4.14 -11.45 -7.86
C ARG A 84 -4.07 -10.08 -8.54
N TYR A 85 -4.55 -9.03 -7.87
CA TYR A 85 -4.79 -7.71 -8.47
C TYR A 85 -3.49 -6.91 -8.68
N THR A 86 -3.48 -6.14 -9.76
CA THR A 86 -2.48 -5.13 -10.09
C THR A 86 -3.20 -3.80 -10.22
N LEU A 87 -2.58 -2.74 -9.72
CA LEU A 87 -3.10 -1.39 -9.81
C LEU A 87 -2.21 -0.57 -10.72
N ASP A 88 -2.79 -0.02 -11.79
CA ASP A 88 -2.08 0.81 -12.75
C ASP A 88 -2.11 2.27 -12.28
N VAL A 89 -1.27 2.57 -11.28
CA VAL A 89 -1.12 3.91 -10.71
C VAL A 89 0.36 4.18 -10.53
N ASP A 90 0.86 5.24 -11.17
CA ASP A 90 2.25 5.65 -11.03
C ASP A 90 2.46 6.44 -9.74
N LEU A 91 2.86 5.72 -8.69
CA LEU A 91 3.19 6.28 -7.37
C LEU A 91 4.70 6.41 -7.13
N LYS A 92 5.53 6.19 -8.16
CA LYS A 92 7.00 6.17 -8.03
C LYS A 92 7.57 7.55 -7.69
N ASP A 93 6.99 8.60 -8.26
CA ASP A 93 7.47 9.97 -8.05
C ASP A 93 6.92 10.58 -6.75
N ALA A 94 5.77 10.09 -6.29
CA ALA A 94 5.10 10.62 -5.10
C ALA A 94 5.67 10.07 -3.78
N VAL A 95 6.34 8.91 -3.82
CA VAL A 95 6.81 8.23 -2.61
C VAL A 95 8.23 7.71 -2.79
N THR A 96 9.18 8.37 -2.15
CA THR A 96 10.59 7.96 -2.09
C THR A 96 10.93 7.38 -0.72
N VAL A 97 12.08 6.69 -0.62
CA VAL A 97 12.58 6.15 0.66
C VAL A 97 12.89 7.28 1.65
N GLU A 98 13.22 8.47 1.16
CA GLU A 98 13.44 9.69 1.97
C GLU A 98 12.15 10.24 2.59
N SER A 99 10.98 9.83 2.06
CA SER A 99 9.67 10.30 2.52
C SER A 99 9.19 9.58 3.80
N LEU A 100 10.03 8.77 4.43
CA LEU A 100 9.68 7.75 5.42
C LEU A 100 10.22 8.05 6.82
#